data_AF-A0A7V5GZH7-F1
#
_entry.id   AF-A0A7V5GZH7-F1
#
_cell.length_a   1.000
_cell.length_b   1.000
_cell.length_c   1.000
_cell.angle_alpha   90.00
_cell.angle_beta   90.00
_cell.angle_gamma   90.00
#
_symmetry.space_group_name_H-M   'P 1'
#
loop_
_entity.id
_entity.type
_entity.pdbx_description
1 polymer ?
#
loop_
_entity_poly.entity_id
_entity_poly.type
_entity_poly.pdbx_seq_one_letter_code
_entity_poly.pdbx_strand_id
1 'polypeptide(L)'
;MSKTKLIFGLVILLALLIGFVYFFISSTPPIYNVKVLILNNDYLKIDTITNNISEKLAELLSSNKPVQLNFSYITTTRIFKPNYELKIKPGEELQRWKLRIKNYLKETLNDTVVVVLEDNKVNDLFEKFLKDAISTKDLKNTFFVVIGTFPECYEYSSKKALINSTKEILRSSKLSEKINLLTALVDPRKNIEQEIFDSLLVTNKVSIQHLDVDLEKERKCYKKNLPLVFGMFFNKLSNFDSQNLLEYIKQTAGTNFFLTIWNDGPKNGAQIIYLNQAGDSAEFNTNVVSLAKCNWSSLNFLFKQAYHNLSTLPDTIHKYLYFVGNFPEAGEQNLLGEEFWSNFAKIKNLHLFHFLAKGQNIGYEKNIFKALKKYHNLSISTSY
;
A
#
# COMPACT_ATOMS: atom_id res chain seq x y z
N MET A 1 -57.95 -12.09 -55.48
CA MET A 1 -56.56 -12.11 -54.96
C MET A 1 -56.20 -13.57 -54.64
N SER A 2 -55.12 -14.14 -55.18
CA SER A 2 -54.83 -15.58 -54.97
C SER A 2 -54.39 -15.84 -53.53
N LYS A 3 -54.78 -16.99 -52.95
CA LYS A 3 -54.44 -17.40 -51.57
C LYS A 3 -52.94 -17.27 -51.28
N THR A 4 -52.10 -17.55 -52.28
CA THR A 4 -50.63 -17.44 -52.21
C THR A 4 -50.15 -16.02 -51.96
N LYS A 5 -50.72 -15.01 -52.62
CA LYS A 5 -50.35 -13.60 -52.41
C LYS A 5 -50.74 -13.09 -51.02
N LEU A 6 -51.84 -13.62 -50.47
CA LEU A 6 -52.35 -13.26 -49.16
C LEU A 6 -51.48 -13.84 -48.04
N ILE A 7 -51.04 -15.11 -48.19
CA ILE A 7 -50.08 -15.75 -47.27
C ILE A 7 -48.73 -15.04 -47.28
N PHE A 8 -48.20 -14.70 -48.47
CA PHE A 8 -46.93 -13.98 -48.58
C PHE A 8 -46.99 -12.59 -47.93
N GLY A 9 -48.09 -11.85 -48.13
CA GLY A 9 -48.30 -10.57 -47.47
C GLY A 9 -48.36 -10.68 -45.94
N LEU A 10 -48.97 -11.76 -45.42
CA LEU A 10 -49.08 -11.99 -43.98
C LEU A 10 -47.72 -12.30 -43.34
N VAL A 11 -46.86 -13.06 -44.01
CA VAL A 11 -45.50 -13.37 -43.54
C VAL A 11 -44.62 -12.12 -43.49
N ILE A 12 -44.71 -11.25 -44.51
CA ILE A 12 -43.98 -9.97 -44.53
C ILE A 12 -44.47 -9.05 -43.42
N LEU A 13 -45.78 -8.97 -43.18
CA LEU A 13 -46.37 -8.19 -42.10
C LEU A 13 -45.89 -8.67 -40.72
N LEU A 14 -45.83 -9.99 -40.50
CA LEU A 14 -45.32 -10.60 -39.28
C LEU A 14 -43.84 -10.33 -39.07
N ALA A 15 -43.02 -10.42 -40.13
CA ALA A 15 -41.60 -10.10 -40.06
C ALA A 15 -41.35 -8.61 -39.74
N LEU A 16 -42.17 -7.71 -40.31
CA LEU A 16 -42.12 -6.28 -40.00
C LEU A 16 -42.57 -5.99 -38.56
N LEU A 17 -43.61 -6.65 -38.07
CA LEU A 17 -44.07 -6.54 -36.68
C LEU A 17 -43.02 -7.04 -35.69
N ILE A 18 -42.39 -8.19 -35.96
CA ILE A 18 -41.31 -8.73 -35.13
C ILE A 18 -40.10 -7.80 -35.17
N GLY A 19 -39.71 -7.31 -36.35
CA GLY A 19 -38.63 -6.33 -36.50
C GLY A 19 -38.92 -5.02 -35.76
N PHE A 20 -40.15 -4.53 -35.83
CA PHE A 20 -40.60 -3.32 -35.14
C PHE A 20 -40.61 -3.49 -33.62
N VAL A 21 -41.12 -4.61 -33.12
CA VAL A 21 -41.08 -4.95 -31.69
C VAL A 21 -39.63 -5.08 -31.21
N TYR A 22 -38.75 -5.72 -31.99
CA TYR A 22 -37.34 -5.84 -31.66
C TYR A 22 -36.60 -4.48 -31.65
N PHE A 23 -37.02 -3.54 -32.52
CA PHE A 23 -36.49 -2.17 -32.57
C PHE A 23 -37.01 -1.28 -31.42
N PHE A 24 -38.23 -1.53 -30.95
CA PHE A 24 -38.89 -0.78 -29.87
C PHE A 24 -38.72 -1.40 -28.48
N ILE A 25 -38.21 -2.62 -28.35
CA ILE A 25 -37.60 -3.11 -27.11
C ILE A 25 -36.24 -2.40 -26.97
N SER A 26 -36.29 -1.08 -26.75
CA SER A 26 -35.20 -0.40 -26.07
C SER A 26 -35.08 -1.07 -24.72
N SER A 27 -33.99 -1.83 -24.51
CA SER A 27 -33.70 -2.41 -23.20
C SER A 27 -33.82 -1.30 -22.16
N THR A 28 -34.77 -1.46 -21.23
CA THR A 28 -34.93 -0.53 -20.11
C THR A 28 -33.56 -0.32 -19.50
N PRO A 29 -33.10 0.94 -19.34
CA PRO A 29 -31.75 1.17 -18.87
C PRO A 29 -31.60 0.53 -17.48
N PRO A 30 -30.46 -0.11 -17.19
CA PRO A 30 -30.33 -0.99 -16.05
C PRO A 30 -30.43 -0.23 -14.72
N ILE A 31 -30.87 -0.93 -13.67
CA ILE A 31 -30.69 -0.52 -12.28
C ILE A 31 -29.46 -1.27 -11.78
N TYR A 32 -28.45 -0.54 -11.29
CA TYR A 32 -27.26 -1.19 -10.74
C TYR A 32 -27.20 -1.06 -9.22
N ASN A 33 -26.79 -2.14 -8.56
CA ASN A 33 -26.38 -2.12 -7.17
C ASN A 33 -24.86 -1.90 -7.11
N VAL A 34 -24.42 -1.01 -6.22
CA VAL A 34 -23.00 -0.70 -6.01
C VAL A 34 -22.68 -0.98 -4.55
N LYS A 35 -21.96 -2.08 -4.32
CA LYS A 35 -21.51 -2.53 -3.00
C LYS A 35 -20.07 -2.09 -2.80
N VAL A 36 -19.85 -1.12 -1.91
CA VAL A 36 -18.53 -0.50 -1.70
C VAL A 36 -17.96 -0.92 -0.35
N LEU A 37 -16.85 -1.65 -0.38
CA LEU A 37 -16.00 -1.91 0.79
C LEU A 37 -14.99 -0.76 0.93
N ILE A 38 -15.02 -0.09 2.07
CA ILE A 38 -14.02 0.92 2.45
C ILE A 38 -13.15 0.32 3.55
N LEU A 39 -11.88 0.07 3.22
CA LEU A 39 -10.85 -0.37 4.17
C LEU A 39 -10.29 0.85 4.94
N ASN A 40 -8.97 0.96 5.09
CA ASN A 40 -8.35 2.16 5.63
C ASN A 40 -8.54 3.32 4.64
N ASN A 41 -8.89 4.50 5.14
CA ASN A 41 -9.25 5.66 4.34
C ASN A 41 -8.40 6.89 4.65
N ASP A 42 -7.26 6.70 5.31
CA ASP A 42 -6.24 7.71 5.60
C ASP A 42 -5.79 8.48 4.34
N TYR A 43 -5.62 7.78 3.22
CA TYR A 43 -5.28 8.41 1.94
C TYR A 43 -6.51 8.94 1.17
N LEU A 44 -7.73 8.50 1.51
CA LEU A 44 -8.97 8.96 0.86
C LEU A 44 -9.40 10.37 1.31
N LYS A 45 -8.61 11.04 2.16
CA LYS A 45 -8.79 12.46 2.47
C LYS A 45 -7.98 13.39 1.58
N ILE A 46 -7.06 12.84 0.79
CA ILE A 46 -6.28 13.61 -0.17
C ILE A 46 -7.17 13.89 -1.38
N ASP A 47 -7.55 15.15 -1.58
CA ASP A 47 -8.54 15.55 -2.59
C ASP A 47 -8.23 15.04 -4.01
N THR A 48 -6.95 14.98 -4.39
CA THR A 48 -6.52 14.47 -5.70
C THR A 48 -6.85 12.99 -5.86
N ILE A 49 -6.59 12.19 -4.82
CA ILE A 49 -6.86 10.74 -4.80
C ILE A 49 -8.36 10.50 -4.85
N THR A 50 -9.12 11.18 -3.99
CA THR A 50 -10.57 11.03 -3.91
C THR A 50 -11.25 11.45 -5.20
N ASN A 51 -10.79 12.53 -5.82
CA ASN A 51 -11.28 12.98 -7.11
C ASN A 51 -10.97 11.95 -8.22
N ASN A 52 -9.78 11.36 -8.23
CA ASN A 52 -9.42 10.32 -9.20
C ASN A 52 -10.29 9.05 -9.06
N ILE A 53 -10.45 8.54 -7.83
CA ILE A 53 -11.33 7.40 -7.54
C ILE A 53 -12.76 7.70 -8.01
N SER A 54 -13.27 8.88 -7.64
CA SER A 54 -14.65 9.29 -7.94
C SER A 54 -14.87 9.45 -9.45
N GLU A 55 -13.91 10.02 -10.18
CA GLU A 55 -13.97 10.17 -11.64
C GLU A 55 -14.02 8.81 -12.35
N LYS A 56 -13.07 7.92 -12.02
CA LYS A 56 -12.97 6.59 -12.66
C LYS A 56 -14.18 5.71 -12.37
N LEU A 57 -14.66 5.72 -11.13
CA LEU A 57 -15.89 5.01 -10.76
C LEU A 57 -17.12 5.62 -11.45
N ALA A 58 -17.24 6.94 -11.50
CA ALA A 58 -18.36 7.59 -12.18
C ALA A 58 -18.39 7.26 -13.66
N GLU A 59 -17.23 7.22 -14.32
CA GLU A 59 -17.12 6.80 -15.72
C GLU A 59 -17.65 5.38 -15.93
N LEU A 60 -17.18 4.40 -15.14
CA LEU A 60 -17.66 3.02 -15.22
C LEU A 60 -19.15 2.90 -14.89
N LEU A 61 -19.61 3.50 -13.80
CA LEU A 61 -21.01 3.40 -13.37
C LEU A 61 -21.98 4.15 -14.30
N SER A 62 -21.48 5.11 -15.08
CA SER A 62 -22.26 5.78 -16.11
C SER A 62 -22.29 5.04 -17.45
N SER A 63 -21.39 4.07 -17.67
CA SER A 63 -21.40 3.24 -18.87
C SER A 63 -22.73 2.48 -18.95
N ASN A 64 -23.43 2.58 -20.08
CA ASN A 64 -24.80 2.09 -20.32
C ASN A 64 -25.94 2.92 -19.70
N LYS A 65 -25.67 4.13 -19.19
CA LYS A 65 -26.68 5.13 -18.75
C LYS A 65 -27.77 4.50 -17.86
N PRO A 66 -27.41 3.93 -16.70
CA PRO A 66 -28.38 3.31 -15.81
C PRO A 66 -29.42 4.32 -15.32
N VAL A 67 -30.66 3.86 -15.11
CA VAL A 67 -31.72 4.72 -14.56
C VAL A 67 -31.52 4.99 -13.07
N GLN A 68 -30.84 4.09 -12.36
CA GLN A 68 -30.67 4.15 -10.92
C GLN A 68 -29.40 3.41 -10.48
N LEU A 69 -28.71 3.99 -9.50
CA LEU A 69 -27.60 3.37 -8.78
C LEU A 69 -27.96 3.26 -7.30
N ASN A 70 -27.87 2.05 -6.74
CA ASN A 70 -28.13 1.77 -5.33
C ASN A 70 -26.80 1.55 -4.60
N PHE A 71 -26.35 2.53 -3.84
CA PHE A 71 -25.11 2.44 -3.09
C PHE A 71 -25.35 1.81 -1.72
N SER A 72 -24.49 0.86 -1.37
CA SER A 72 -24.38 0.29 -0.04
C SER A 72 -22.92 0.21 0.36
N TYR A 73 -22.63 0.48 1.64
CA TYR A 73 -21.28 0.62 2.13
C TYR A 73 -20.99 -0.39 3.24
N ILE A 74 -19.86 -1.08 3.13
CA ILE A 74 -19.30 -1.91 4.20
C ILE A 74 -18.05 -1.20 4.71
N THR A 75 -18.12 -0.70 5.95
CA THR A 75 -17.04 0.06 6.59
C THR A 75 -17.17 -0.05 8.12
N THR A 76 -16.09 0.25 8.84
CA THR A 76 -16.02 0.33 10.31
C THR A 76 -16.32 1.72 10.86
N THR A 77 -16.44 2.73 10.00
CA THR A 77 -16.75 4.10 10.44
C THR A 77 -18.13 4.16 11.11
N ARG A 78 -18.20 4.76 12.31
CA ARG A 78 -19.46 4.97 13.06
C ARG A 78 -20.39 6.01 12.43
N ILE A 79 -19.94 6.73 11.40
CA ILE A 79 -20.84 7.58 10.60
C ILE A 79 -21.67 6.61 9.77
N PHE A 80 -22.91 6.40 10.19
CA PHE A 80 -23.89 5.63 9.45
C PHE A 80 -23.95 6.17 8.02
N LYS A 81 -23.43 5.41 7.06
CA LYS A 81 -23.66 5.67 5.65
C LYS A 81 -24.96 4.98 5.27
N PRO A 82 -26.11 5.68 5.25
CA PRO A 82 -27.35 5.05 4.80
C PRO A 82 -27.14 4.51 3.39
N ASN A 83 -27.82 3.39 3.08
CA ASN A 83 -27.98 3.00 1.69
C ASN A 83 -28.61 4.17 0.93
N TYR A 84 -28.06 4.48 -0.23
CA TYR A 84 -28.44 5.67 -0.97
C TYR A 84 -28.82 5.33 -2.41
N GLU A 85 -29.96 5.85 -2.84
CA GLU A 85 -30.45 5.68 -4.21
C GLU A 85 -30.17 6.96 -5.01
N LEU A 86 -29.34 6.86 -6.05
CA LEU A 86 -29.13 7.94 -7.00
C LEU A 86 -29.91 7.63 -8.27
N LYS A 87 -30.90 8.47 -8.60
CA LYS A 87 -31.74 8.33 -9.80
C LYS A 87 -31.37 9.37 -10.86
N ILE A 88 -31.37 8.95 -12.12
CA ILE A 88 -31.22 9.85 -13.26
C ILE A 88 -32.46 10.77 -13.34
N LYS A 89 -32.26 12.06 -13.60
CA LYS A 89 -33.38 13.00 -13.75
C LYS A 89 -33.99 12.88 -15.15
N PRO A 90 -35.31 13.13 -15.33
CA PRO A 90 -35.91 13.22 -16.65
C PRO A 90 -35.17 14.26 -17.52
N GLY A 91 -34.80 13.87 -18.74
CA GLY A 91 -34.06 14.73 -19.67
C GLY A 91 -32.58 14.95 -19.33
N GLU A 92 -32.02 14.25 -18.33
CA GLU A 92 -30.62 14.42 -17.96
C GLU A 92 -29.65 13.83 -19.00
N GLU A 93 -28.72 14.68 -19.43
CA GLU A 93 -27.63 14.30 -20.31
C GLU A 93 -26.62 13.39 -19.58
N LEU A 94 -25.98 12.49 -20.33
CA LEU A 94 -25.04 11.52 -19.77
C LEU A 94 -23.88 12.21 -19.03
N GLN A 95 -23.39 13.35 -19.51
CA GLN A 95 -22.30 14.10 -18.87
C GLN A 95 -22.71 14.67 -17.52
N ARG A 96 -23.93 15.21 -17.41
CA ARG A 96 -24.47 15.72 -16.13
C ARG A 96 -24.73 14.57 -15.16
N TRP A 97 -25.19 13.43 -15.67
CA TRP A 97 -25.37 12.22 -14.88
C TRP A 97 -24.03 11.72 -14.31
N LYS A 98 -23.00 11.58 -15.15
CA LYS A 98 -21.62 11.23 -14.75
C LYS A 98 -21.10 12.20 -13.67
N LEU A 99 -21.26 13.50 -13.87
CA LEU A 99 -20.82 14.51 -12.90
C LEU A 99 -21.53 14.39 -11.54
N ARG A 100 -22.84 14.10 -11.53
CA ARG A 100 -23.57 13.86 -10.28
C ARG A 100 -23.10 12.60 -9.55
N ILE A 101 -22.85 11.50 -10.27
CA ILE A 101 -22.27 10.29 -9.69
C ILE A 101 -20.92 10.61 -9.05
N LYS A 102 -20.06 11.33 -9.79
CA LYS A 102 -18.74 11.77 -9.31
C LYS A 102 -18.85 12.60 -8.03
N ASN A 103 -19.70 13.63 -8.03
CA ASN A 103 -19.84 14.52 -6.88
C ASN A 103 -20.34 13.76 -5.65
N TYR A 104 -21.35 12.89 -5.84
CA TYR A 104 -21.87 12.04 -4.77
C TYR A 104 -20.79 11.12 -4.19
N LEU A 105 -19.99 10.45 -5.04
CA LEU A 105 -18.87 9.63 -4.60
C LEU A 105 -17.84 10.46 -3.84
N LYS A 106 -17.47 11.64 -4.36
CA LYS A 106 -16.47 12.53 -3.74
C LYS A 106 -16.90 12.97 -2.34
N GLU A 107 -18.13 13.46 -2.19
CA GLU A 107 -18.72 13.85 -0.91
C GLU A 107 -18.72 12.66 0.06
N THR A 108 -19.22 11.51 -0.39
CA THR A 108 -19.32 10.30 0.44
C THR A 108 -17.96 9.80 0.92
N LEU A 109 -16.89 9.99 0.13
CA LEU A 109 -15.53 9.60 0.52
C LEU A 109 -14.89 10.63 1.46
N ASN A 110 -15.04 11.93 1.17
CA ASN A 110 -14.47 13.01 1.99
C ASN A 110 -15.09 13.09 3.39
N ASP A 111 -16.40 12.84 3.51
CA ASP A 111 -17.14 12.93 4.79
C ASP A 111 -16.86 11.75 5.74
N THR A 112 -15.98 10.83 5.37
CA THR A 112 -15.59 9.73 6.26
C THR A 112 -14.61 10.15 7.35
N VAL A 113 -14.80 9.64 8.56
CA VAL A 113 -13.79 9.71 9.63
C VAL A 113 -12.59 8.88 9.21
N VAL A 114 -11.37 9.41 9.39
CA VAL A 114 -10.14 8.63 9.14
C VAL A 114 -10.10 7.43 10.08
N VAL A 115 -9.91 6.26 9.52
CA VAL A 115 -9.79 4.99 10.22
C VAL A 115 -8.58 4.25 9.66
N VAL A 116 -7.73 3.80 10.59
CA VAL A 116 -6.66 2.84 10.33
C VAL A 116 -6.99 1.59 11.13
N LEU A 117 -7.24 0.50 10.42
CA LEU A 117 -7.68 -0.77 10.97
C LEU A 117 -6.49 -1.68 11.26
N GLU A 118 -6.64 -2.43 12.33
CA GLU A 118 -5.82 -3.61 12.62
C GLU A 118 -6.13 -4.72 11.63
N ASP A 119 -5.12 -5.58 11.38
CA ASP A 119 -5.17 -6.69 10.42
C ASP A 119 -6.44 -7.55 10.54
N ASN A 120 -6.78 -7.99 11.75
CA ASN A 120 -7.95 -8.86 11.97
C ASN A 120 -9.26 -8.16 11.57
N LYS A 121 -9.38 -6.85 11.80
CA LYS A 121 -10.57 -6.08 11.40
C LYS A 121 -10.67 -5.92 9.89
N VAL A 122 -9.53 -5.80 9.20
CA VAL A 122 -9.49 -5.80 7.74
C VAL A 122 -9.91 -7.16 7.19
N ASN A 123 -9.42 -8.26 7.79
CA ASN A 123 -9.81 -9.61 7.41
C ASN A 123 -11.32 -9.80 7.56
N ASP A 124 -11.87 -9.49 8.74
CA ASP A 124 -13.30 -9.62 9.04
C ASP A 124 -14.17 -8.86 8.02
N LEU A 125 -13.79 -7.62 7.70
CA LEU A 125 -14.51 -6.78 6.74
C LEU A 125 -14.47 -7.37 5.33
N PHE A 126 -13.29 -7.80 4.89
CA PHE A 126 -13.09 -8.34 3.55
C PHE A 126 -13.84 -9.67 3.39
N GLU A 127 -13.80 -10.54 4.39
CA GLU A 127 -14.58 -11.79 4.42
C GLU A 127 -16.08 -11.52 4.41
N LYS A 128 -16.56 -10.56 5.20
CA LYS A 128 -17.97 -10.17 5.20
C LYS A 128 -18.40 -9.67 3.82
N PHE A 129 -17.57 -8.87 3.17
CA PHE A 129 -17.82 -8.36 1.82
C PHE A 129 -17.89 -9.50 0.79
N LEU A 130 -16.97 -10.46 0.85
CA LEU A 130 -17.03 -11.65 -0.02
C LEU A 130 -18.25 -12.52 0.24
N LYS A 131 -18.60 -12.75 1.52
CA LYS A 131 -19.81 -13.51 1.89
C LYS A 131 -21.07 -12.84 1.34
N ASP A 132 -21.15 -11.52 1.43
CA ASP A 132 -22.23 -10.74 0.84
C ASP A 132 -22.24 -10.85 -0.69
N ALA A 133 -21.06 -10.82 -1.35
CA ALA A 133 -20.94 -11.00 -2.78
C ALA A 133 -21.43 -12.36 -3.27
N ILE A 134 -21.01 -13.46 -2.64
CA ILE A 134 -21.45 -14.81 -3.03
C ILE A 134 -22.94 -15.06 -2.75
N SER A 135 -23.55 -14.29 -1.85
CA SER A 135 -24.98 -14.37 -1.53
C SER A 135 -25.88 -13.50 -2.41
N THR A 136 -25.28 -12.67 -3.26
CA THR A 136 -26.02 -11.72 -4.11
C THR A 136 -26.68 -12.46 -5.29
N LYS A 137 -28.00 -12.30 -5.43
CA LYS A 137 -28.80 -13.00 -6.44
C LYS A 137 -28.59 -12.45 -7.87
N ASP A 138 -28.41 -11.13 -8.01
CA ASP A 138 -28.25 -10.47 -9.31
C ASP A 138 -26.82 -9.95 -9.46
N LEU A 139 -25.88 -10.85 -9.81
CA LEU A 139 -24.48 -10.50 -10.02
C LEU A 139 -24.27 -9.63 -11.27
N LYS A 140 -25.08 -9.83 -12.31
CA LYS A 140 -24.96 -9.11 -13.59
C LYS A 140 -25.16 -7.60 -13.43
N ASN A 141 -26.06 -7.19 -12.54
CA ASN A 141 -26.34 -5.78 -12.25
C ASN A 141 -25.72 -5.30 -10.93
N THR A 142 -24.72 -5.99 -10.39
CA THR A 142 -24.07 -5.58 -9.13
C THR A 142 -22.57 -5.34 -9.34
N PHE A 143 -22.12 -4.14 -8.99
CA PHE A 143 -20.70 -3.79 -8.90
C PHE A 143 -20.21 -3.97 -7.47
N PHE A 144 -19.14 -4.77 -7.31
CA PHE A 144 -18.43 -4.93 -6.06
C PHE A 144 -17.17 -4.08 -6.12
N VAL A 145 -17.03 -3.09 -5.24
CA VAL A 145 -15.94 -2.11 -5.28
C VAL A 145 -15.16 -2.15 -3.98
N VAL A 146 -13.84 -2.32 -4.05
CA VAL A 146 -12.93 -2.20 -2.89
C VAL A 146 -12.11 -0.93 -3.05
N ILE A 147 -12.16 -0.07 -2.04
CA ILE A 147 -11.42 1.20 -2.02
C ILE A 147 -10.65 1.39 -0.71
N GLY A 148 -9.70 2.33 -0.74
CA GLY A 148 -8.86 2.66 0.40
C GLY A 148 -7.56 1.85 0.38
N THR A 149 -7.05 1.48 1.55
CA THR A 149 -5.79 0.75 1.67
C THR A 149 -5.89 -0.44 2.62
N PHE A 150 -5.12 -1.50 2.35
CA PHE A 150 -4.81 -2.50 3.36
C PHE A 150 -3.83 -1.91 4.40
N PRO A 151 -3.70 -2.52 5.59
CA PRO A 151 -2.81 -2.04 6.65
C PRO A 151 -1.39 -1.81 6.13
N GLU A 152 -0.79 -0.69 6.55
CA GLU A 152 0.55 -0.26 6.17
C GLU A 152 1.60 -1.35 6.43
N CYS A 153 1.41 -2.13 7.49
CA CYS A 153 2.23 -3.29 7.86
C CYS A 153 1.38 -4.53 8.08
N TYR A 154 0.91 -5.13 6.99
CA TYR A 154 0.01 -6.27 7.05
C TYR A 154 0.81 -7.55 7.38
N GLU A 155 0.56 -8.15 8.54
CA GLU A 155 1.35 -9.27 9.03
C GLU A 155 1.20 -10.51 8.14
N TYR A 156 2.28 -11.27 7.97
CA TYR A 156 2.29 -12.45 7.12
C TYR A 156 1.24 -13.50 7.56
N SER A 157 1.11 -13.73 8.87
CA SER A 157 0.11 -14.63 9.46
C SER A 157 -1.32 -14.16 9.12
N SER A 158 -1.61 -12.88 9.32
CA SER A 158 -2.91 -12.27 9.04
C SER A 158 -3.26 -12.30 7.55
N LYS A 159 -2.30 -11.97 6.68
CA LYS A 159 -2.43 -12.08 5.22
C LYS A 159 -2.75 -13.52 4.80
N LYS A 160 -1.99 -14.48 5.33
CA LYS A 160 -2.19 -15.91 5.01
C LYS A 160 -3.53 -16.42 5.51
N ALA A 161 -3.98 -15.97 6.68
CA ALA A 161 -5.31 -16.27 7.20
C ALA A 161 -6.40 -15.75 6.25
N LEU A 162 -6.30 -14.49 5.80
CA LEU A 162 -7.23 -13.93 4.82
C LEU A 162 -7.23 -14.72 3.51
N ILE A 163 -6.06 -15.00 2.94
CA ILE A 163 -5.94 -15.78 1.69
C ILE A 163 -6.60 -17.16 1.81
N ASN A 164 -6.47 -17.82 2.96
CA ASN A 164 -7.08 -19.12 3.20
C ASN A 164 -8.61 -19.00 3.35
N SER A 165 -9.08 -18.02 4.12
CA SER A 165 -10.52 -17.82 4.33
C SER A 165 -11.23 -17.38 3.05
N THR A 166 -10.63 -16.50 2.23
CA THR A 166 -11.21 -16.11 0.94
C THR A 166 -11.34 -17.29 -0.02
N LYS A 167 -10.31 -18.15 -0.09
CA LYS A 167 -10.36 -19.40 -0.88
C LYS A 167 -11.46 -20.33 -0.40
N GLU A 168 -11.61 -20.49 0.91
CA GLU A 168 -12.65 -21.35 1.50
C GLU A 168 -14.06 -20.82 1.19
N ILE A 169 -14.30 -19.52 1.44
CA ILE A 169 -15.56 -18.84 1.13
C ILE A 169 -15.94 -19.05 -0.34
N LEU A 170 -15.01 -18.82 -1.27
CA LEU A 170 -15.28 -18.93 -2.70
C LEU A 170 -15.45 -20.38 -3.17
N ARG A 171 -14.68 -21.35 -2.64
CA ARG A 171 -14.82 -22.78 -2.96
C ARG A 171 -16.17 -23.34 -2.54
N SER A 172 -16.70 -22.89 -1.41
CA SER A 172 -18.01 -23.31 -0.92
C SER A 172 -19.18 -22.75 -1.75
N SER A 173 -18.93 -21.75 -2.59
CA SER A 173 -19.98 -21.04 -3.33
C SER A 173 -20.41 -21.76 -4.62
N LYS A 174 -21.72 -21.83 -4.85
CA LYS A 174 -22.32 -22.33 -6.11
C LYS A 174 -22.66 -21.20 -7.07
N LEU A 175 -21.69 -20.32 -7.31
CA LEU A 175 -21.88 -19.20 -8.24
C LEU A 175 -21.98 -19.68 -9.69
N SER A 176 -23.04 -19.27 -10.38
CA SER A 176 -23.25 -19.47 -11.82
C SER A 176 -22.48 -18.47 -12.69
N GLU A 177 -22.20 -17.28 -12.16
CA GLU A 177 -21.46 -16.20 -12.82
C GLU A 177 -20.27 -15.75 -11.95
N LYS A 178 -19.25 -15.16 -12.56
CA LYS A 178 -18.12 -14.60 -11.82
C LYS A 178 -18.53 -13.30 -11.13
N ILE A 179 -18.02 -13.09 -9.92
CA ILE A 179 -18.10 -11.79 -9.23
C ILE A 179 -17.16 -10.82 -9.94
N ASN A 180 -17.69 -9.71 -10.46
CA ASN A 180 -16.89 -8.62 -11.00
C ASN A 180 -16.46 -7.68 -9.86
N LEU A 181 -15.19 -7.76 -9.49
CA LEU A 181 -14.57 -6.96 -8.44
C LEU A 181 -13.79 -5.79 -9.04
N LEU A 182 -14.25 -4.58 -8.78
CA LEU A 182 -13.50 -3.35 -9.05
C LEU A 182 -12.60 -3.04 -7.86
N THR A 183 -11.34 -2.75 -8.12
CA THR A 183 -10.38 -2.38 -7.07
C THR A 183 -9.83 -0.98 -7.36
N ALA A 184 -10.13 -0.03 -6.48
CA ALA A 184 -9.52 1.30 -6.46
C ALA A 184 -8.72 1.46 -5.16
N LEU A 185 -7.83 0.50 -4.93
CA LEU A 185 -6.91 0.58 -3.79
C LEU A 185 -5.88 1.67 -4.06
N VAL A 186 -5.67 2.53 -3.06
CA VAL A 186 -4.66 3.57 -3.13
C VAL A 186 -3.30 2.94 -2.84
N ASP A 187 -2.36 3.08 -3.77
CA ASP A 187 -0.97 2.65 -3.60
C ASP A 187 -0.85 1.19 -3.06
N PRO A 188 -1.32 0.20 -3.84
CA PRO A 188 -1.18 -1.20 -3.46
C PRO A 188 0.31 -1.59 -3.47
N ARG A 189 0.79 -2.26 -2.42
CA ARG A 189 2.15 -2.82 -2.45
C ARG A 189 2.14 -3.96 -3.43
N LYS A 190 3.09 -3.94 -4.36
CA LYS A 190 3.05 -4.83 -5.53
C LYS A 190 3.00 -6.29 -5.12
N ASN A 191 3.64 -6.67 -4.01
CA ASN A 191 3.66 -8.07 -3.59
C ASN A 191 2.49 -8.46 -2.68
N ILE A 192 2.02 -7.58 -1.77
CA ILE A 192 1.08 -7.99 -0.72
C ILE A 192 -0.35 -8.03 -1.27
N GLU A 193 -0.84 -6.92 -1.78
CA GLU A 193 -2.20 -6.82 -2.31
C GLU A 193 -2.37 -7.71 -3.56
N GLN A 194 -1.32 -7.88 -4.35
CA GLN A 194 -1.32 -8.80 -5.49
C GLN A 194 -1.46 -10.26 -5.04
N GLU A 195 -0.75 -10.73 -4.01
CA GLU A 195 -0.93 -12.09 -3.49
C GLU A 195 -2.39 -12.36 -3.06
N ILE A 196 -3.05 -11.36 -2.45
CA ILE A 196 -4.46 -11.46 -2.06
C ILE A 196 -5.35 -11.57 -3.30
N PHE A 197 -5.14 -10.72 -4.31
CA PHE A 197 -5.95 -10.73 -5.53
C PHE A 197 -5.71 -11.97 -6.40
N ASP A 198 -4.46 -12.40 -6.55
CA ASP A 198 -4.10 -13.66 -7.22
C ASP A 198 -4.80 -14.85 -6.55
N SER A 199 -4.93 -14.82 -5.22
CA SER A 199 -5.65 -15.86 -4.49
C SER A 199 -7.13 -15.95 -4.86
N LEU A 200 -7.77 -14.81 -5.17
CA LEU A 200 -9.15 -14.76 -5.62
C LEU A 200 -9.27 -15.26 -7.07
N LEU A 201 -8.36 -14.83 -7.95
CA LEU A 201 -8.36 -15.20 -9.37
C LEU A 201 -8.22 -16.71 -9.58
N VAL A 202 -7.37 -17.38 -8.79
CA VAL A 202 -7.15 -18.85 -8.85
C VAL A 202 -8.43 -19.64 -8.57
N THR A 203 -9.42 -19.06 -7.87
CA THR A 203 -10.71 -19.73 -7.64
C THR A 203 -11.59 -19.79 -8.89
N ASN A 204 -11.27 -19.02 -9.93
CA ASN A 204 -12.09 -18.84 -11.15
C ASN A 204 -13.53 -18.35 -10.86
N LYS A 205 -13.80 -17.84 -9.66
CA LYS A 205 -15.11 -17.29 -9.24
C LYS A 205 -15.16 -15.76 -9.24
N VAL A 206 -14.01 -15.11 -9.37
CA VAL A 206 -13.87 -13.65 -9.33
C VAL A 206 -13.11 -13.18 -10.57
N SER A 207 -13.60 -12.12 -11.20
CA SER A 207 -12.89 -11.29 -12.19
C SER A 207 -12.50 -9.99 -11.50
N ILE A 208 -11.23 -9.60 -11.60
CA ILE A 208 -10.72 -8.38 -10.98
C ILE A 208 -10.41 -7.35 -12.06
N GLN A 209 -10.92 -6.14 -11.88
CA GLN A 209 -10.56 -4.97 -12.67
C GLN A 209 -9.90 -3.95 -11.75
N HIS A 210 -8.68 -3.55 -12.07
CA HIS A 210 -7.95 -2.50 -11.35
C HIS A 210 -8.31 -1.13 -11.93
N LEU A 211 -8.63 -0.21 -11.03
CA LEU A 211 -8.77 1.21 -11.31
C LEU A 211 -7.49 1.88 -10.83
N ASP A 212 -6.57 2.18 -11.75
CA ASP A 212 -5.29 2.79 -11.36
C ASP A 212 -5.51 4.13 -10.65
N VAL A 213 -5.32 4.16 -9.34
CA VAL A 213 -5.38 5.35 -8.51
C VAL A 213 -4.00 5.57 -7.92
N ASP A 214 -3.12 6.09 -8.78
CA ASP A 214 -1.70 6.23 -8.49
C ASP A 214 -1.42 7.33 -7.45
N LEU A 215 -0.44 7.01 -6.61
CA LEU A 215 0.49 7.95 -6.00
C LEU A 215 1.90 7.61 -6.51
N GLU A 216 2.81 8.59 -6.50
CA GLU A 216 4.11 8.52 -7.18
C GLU A 216 5.07 7.40 -6.71
N LYS A 217 4.85 6.74 -5.57
CA LYS A 217 5.79 5.75 -4.97
C LYS A 217 5.06 4.70 -4.12
N GLU A 218 5.56 3.46 -4.14
CA GLU A 218 5.05 2.33 -3.34
C GLU A 218 5.09 2.59 -1.82
N ARG A 219 3.97 2.33 -1.10
CA ARG A 219 3.95 2.39 0.38
C ARG A 219 4.94 1.41 1.00
N LYS A 220 5.82 1.94 1.84
CA LYS A 220 6.70 1.12 2.68
C LYS A 220 6.01 0.83 4.01
N CYS A 221 6.16 -0.39 4.52
CA CYS A 221 5.72 -0.73 5.87
C CYS A 221 6.69 -0.16 6.90
N TYR A 222 6.19 0.68 7.80
CA TYR A 222 6.88 1.07 9.03
C TYR A 222 6.07 0.56 10.25
N LYS A 223 6.50 -0.54 10.90
CA LYS A 223 5.81 -1.03 12.10
C LYS A 223 5.94 0.02 13.20
N LYS A 224 4.85 0.73 13.53
CA LYS A 224 4.81 1.84 14.51
C LYS A 224 5.31 1.48 15.92
N ASN A 225 5.41 0.18 16.24
CA ASN A 225 5.85 -0.31 17.55
C ASN A 225 7.29 -0.83 17.58
N LEU A 226 8.01 -0.78 16.45
CA LEU A 226 9.40 -1.21 16.40
C LEU A 226 10.32 0.01 16.28
N PRO A 227 11.38 0.08 17.10
CA PRO A 227 12.50 0.99 16.90
C PRO A 227 12.97 0.99 15.44
N LEU A 228 13.04 2.19 14.85
CA LEU A 228 13.59 2.36 13.51
C LEU A 228 15.11 2.50 13.62
N VAL A 229 15.79 1.44 13.23
CA VAL A 229 17.24 1.33 13.20
C VAL A 229 17.73 1.55 11.76
N PHE A 230 18.80 2.32 11.64
CA PHE A 230 19.47 2.64 10.39
C PHE A 230 20.94 2.32 10.56
N GLY A 231 21.51 1.52 9.65
CA GLY A 231 22.92 1.16 9.69
C GLY A 231 23.62 1.68 8.46
N MET A 232 24.60 2.55 8.63
CA MET A 232 25.51 2.99 7.57
C MET A 232 26.80 2.19 7.69
N PHE A 233 27.03 1.29 6.73
CA PHE A 233 28.12 0.31 6.77
C PHE A 233 29.29 0.75 5.90
N PHE A 234 30.42 1.05 6.54
CA PHE A 234 31.65 1.46 5.87
C PHE A 234 32.61 0.29 5.65
N ASN A 235 32.66 -0.64 6.60
CA ASN A 235 33.49 -1.84 6.50
C ASN A 235 32.65 -3.08 6.24
N LYS A 236 33.26 -4.03 5.52
CA LYS A 236 32.74 -5.39 5.45
C LYS A 236 32.95 -6.06 6.81
N LEU A 237 31.90 -6.68 7.34
CA LEU A 237 31.92 -7.38 8.61
C LEU A 237 32.14 -8.88 8.41
N SER A 238 32.85 -9.51 9.34
CA SER A 238 32.86 -10.97 9.48
C SER A 238 31.57 -11.45 10.17
N ASN A 239 31.30 -12.76 10.13
CA ASN A 239 30.20 -13.36 10.89
C ASN A 239 30.29 -13.08 12.41
N PHE A 240 31.51 -13.00 12.94
CA PHE A 240 31.72 -12.68 14.35
C PHE A 240 31.37 -11.21 14.64
N ASP A 241 31.81 -10.29 13.78
CA ASP A 241 31.54 -8.87 13.95
C ASP A 241 30.06 -8.53 13.72
N SER A 242 29.38 -9.25 12.82
CA SER A 242 27.94 -9.08 12.61
C SER A 242 27.13 -9.52 13.84
N GLN A 243 27.54 -10.59 14.52
CA GLN A 243 26.92 -11.01 15.78
C GLN A 243 27.14 -9.97 16.88
N ASN A 244 28.36 -9.43 16.99
CA ASN A 244 28.65 -8.36 17.95
C ASN A 244 27.85 -7.09 17.67
N LEU A 245 27.68 -6.72 16.39
CA LEU A 245 26.82 -5.61 16.00
C LEU A 245 25.36 -5.88 16.37
N LEU A 246 24.85 -7.09 16.13
CA LEU A 246 23.48 -7.46 16.47
C LEU A 246 23.23 -7.32 17.98
N GLU A 247 24.14 -7.84 18.81
CA GLU A 247 24.03 -7.68 20.27
C GLU A 247 24.11 -6.22 20.70
N TYR A 248 24.96 -5.41 20.06
CA TYR A 248 25.03 -3.98 20.34
C TYR A 248 23.72 -3.24 19.99
N ILE A 249 23.11 -3.54 18.83
CA ILE A 249 21.81 -3.00 18.45
C ILE A 249 20.74 -3.45 19.45
N LYS A 250 20.72 -4.73 19.84
CA LYS A 250 19.76 -5.25 20.82
C LYS A 250 19.84 -4.53 22.17
N GLN A 251 21.04 -4.20 22.62
CA GLN A 251 21.27 -3.47 23.87
C GLN A 251 20.81 -2.00 23.81
N THR A 252 20.87 -1.38 22.63
CA THR A 252 20.68 0.08 22.50
C THR A 252 19.32 0.46 21.90
N ALA A 253 18.80 -0.32 20.96
CA ALA A 253 17.49 -0.10 20.32
C ALA A 253 16.41 -1.08 20.82
N GLY A 254 16.80 -2.24 21.38
CA GLY A 254 15.87 -3.27 21.89
C GLY A 254 15.92 -4.58 21.10
N THR A 255 15.27 -5.63 21.61
CA THR A 255 15.36 -6.99 21.03
C THR A 255 14.57 -7.18 19.74
N ASN A 256 13.69 -6.24 19.39
CA ASN A 256 12.93 -6.25 18.15
C ASN A 256 13.10 -4.89 17.47
N PHE A 257 13.45 -4.87 16.19
CA PHE A 257 13.69 -3.62 15.48
C PHE A 257 13.55 -3.79 13.97
N PHE A 258 13.46 -2.65 13.28
CA PHE A 258 13.55 -2.58 11.84
C PHE A 258 14.90 -1.97 11.45
N LEU A 259 15.73 -2.67 10.69
CA LEU A 259 17.00 -2.16 10.19
C LEU A 259 16.89 -1.77 8.71
N THR A 260 17.17 -0.50 8.40
CA THR A 260 17.49 -0.07 7.03
C THR A 260 19.01 -0.01 6.85
N ILE A 261 19.51 -0.69 5.82
CA ILE A 261 20.94 -0.77 5.48
C ILE A 261 21.29 0.32 4.47
N TRP A 262 22.33 1.10 4.75
CA TRP A 262 23.00 1.97 3.79
C TRP A 262 24.44 1.52 3.58
N ASN A 263 24.77 1.21 2.33
CA ASN A 263 26.07 0.68 1.95
C ASN A 263 26.34 1.02 0.47
N ASP A 264 27.59 0.92 0.05
CA ASP A 264 28.00 1.17 -1.35
C ASP A 264 27.66 -0.01 -2.29
N GLY A 265 27.14 -1.12 -1.74
CA GLY A 265 26.87 -2.36 -2.46
C GLY A 265 25.41 -2.56 -2.89
N PRO A 266 25.10 -3.72 -3.50
CA PRO A 266 23.77 -4.04 -4.04
C PRO A 266 22.65 -4.16 -2.98
N LYS A 267 23.03 -4.18 -1.70
CA LYS A 267 22.11 -4.20 -0.55
C LYS A 267 21.81 -2.81 -0.01
N ASN A 268 22.22 -1.74 -0.70
CA ASN A 268 21.87 -0.37 -0.31
C ASN A 268 20.34 -0.17 -0.28
N GLY A 269 19.83 0.38 0.80
CA GLY A 269 18.39 0.55 1.02
C GLY A 269 17.65 -0.74 1.39
N ALA A 270 18.35 -1.87 1.55
CA ALA A 270 17.73 -3.12 2.02
C ALA A 270 17.19 -2.93 3.43
N GLN A 271 16.09 -3.64 3.73
CA GLN A 271 15.39 -3.54 4.99
C GLN A 271 15.23 -4.93 5.61
N ILE A 272 15.50 -5.04 6.90
CA ILE A 272 15.45 -6.27 7.67
C ILE A 272 14.54 -6.03 8.87
N ILE A 273 13.64 -6.98 9.13
CA ILE A 273 12.84 -7.01 10.36
C ILE A 273 13.52 -8.03 11.29
N TYR A 274 13.89 -7.63 12.49
CA TYR A 274 14.40 -8.53 13.52
C TYR A 274 13.39 -8.63 14.67
N LEU A 275 12.89 -9.83 14.96
CA LEU A 275 11.86 -10.09 15.98
C LEU A 275 12.32 -11.05 17.08
N ASN A 276 13.64 -11.29 17.17
CA ASN A 276 14.23 -12.26 18.10
C ASN A 276 13.62 -13.67 17.97
N GLN A 277 13.17 -14.06 16.77
CA GLN A 277 12.65 -15.38 16.47
C GLN A 277 13.75 -16.32 15.97
N ALA A 278 13.48 -17.63 15.99
CA ALA A 278 14.38 -18.63 15.45
C ALA A 278 14.59 -18.38 13.94
N GLY A 279 15.83 -18.06 13.55
CA GLY A 279 16.21 -17.77 12.15
C GLY A 279 16.54 -16.30 11.87
N ASP A 280 16.00 -15.35 12.65
CA ASP A 280 16.20 -13.91 12.41
C ASP A 280 17.68 -13.51 12.53
N SER A 281 18.41 -14.08 13.49
CA SER A 281 19.85 -13.83 13.64
C SER A 281 20.65 -14.34 12.44
N ALA A 282 20.23 -15.44 11.81
CA ALA A 282 20.88 -15.96 10.61
C ALA A 282 20.59 -15.07 9.40
N GLU A 283 19.36 -14.57 9.26
CA GLU A 283 18.98 -13.63 8.19
C GLU A 283 19.72 -12.29 8.34
N PHE A 284 19.79 -11.75 9.55
CA PHE A 284 20.55 -10.55 9.86
C PHE A 284 22.02 -10.72 9.45
N ASN A 285 22.68 -11.78 9.93
CA ASN A 285 24.08 -12.06 9.63
C ASN A 285 24.32 -12.23 8.13
N THR A 286 23.45 -12.97 7.44
CA THR A 286 23.56 -13.19 5.99
C THR A 286 23.53 -11.88 5.21
N ASN A 287 22.62 -10.97 5.56
CA ASN A 287 22.53 -9.69 4.88
C ASN A 287 23.72 -8.77 5.21
N VAL A 288 24.13 -8.68 6.48
CA VAL A 288 25.18 -7.77 6.92
C VAL A 288 26.58 -8.20 6.49
N VAL A 289 26.88 -9.51 6.49
CA VAL A 289 28.19 -10.05 6.08
C VAL A 289 28.40 -9.98 4.55
N SER A 290 27.30 -9.92 3.80
CA SER A 290 27.32 -9.76 2.35
C SER A 290 27.63 -8.35 1.86
N LEU A 291 27.69 -7.36 2.76
CA LEU A 291 27.89 -5.95 2.41
C LEU A 291 29.30 -5.68 1.88
N ALA A 292 29.40 -4.69 1.00
CA ALA A 292 30.66 -4.25 0.42
C ALA A 292 31.39 -3.27 1.35
N LYS A 293 32.73 -3.18 1.23
CA LYS A 293 33.46 -2.07 1.82
C LYS A 293 33.08 -0.78 1.09
N CYS A 294 32.78 0.29 1.83
CA CYS A 294 32.39 1.57 1.26
C CYS A 294 33.59 2.32 0.70
N ASN A 295 33.42 2.94 -0.48
CA ASN A 295 34.41 3.84 -1.04
C ASN A 295 34.22 5.28 -0.53
N TRP A 296 35.30 6.06 -0.54
CA TRP A 296 35.31 7.48 -0.14
C TRP A 296 34.29 8.31 -0.93
N SER A 297 34.25 8.13 -2.25
CA SER A 297 33.38 8.86 -3.18
C SER A 297 31.88 8.69 -2.87
N SER A 298 31.51 7.60 -2.20
CA SER A 298 30.13 7.23 -1.92
C SER A 298 29.61 7.83 -0.61
N LEU A 299 30.47 8.35 0.26
CA LEU A 299 30.07 8.90 1.56
C LEU A 299 29.05 10.03 1.42
N ASN A 300 29.31 11.03 0.58
CA ASN A 300 28.38 12.15 0.40
C ASN A 300 26.99 11.68 -0.06
N PHE A 301 26.93 10.67 -0.95
CA PHE A 301 25.68 10.07 -1.38
C PHE A 301 24.96 9.36 -0.24
N LEU A 302 25.64 8.50 0.53
CA LEU A 302 25.06 7.76 1.64
C LEU A 302 24.53 8.70 2.73
N PHE A 303 25.27 9.76 3.06
CA PHE A 303 24.84 10.75 4.05
C PHE A 303 23.67 11.60 3.56
N LYS A 304 23.62 11.99 2.28
CA LYS A 304 22.44 12.65 1.68
C LYS A 304 21.21 11.76 1.73
N GLN A 305 21.36 10.49 1.34
CA GLN A 305 20.29 9.49 1.38
C GLN A 305 19.77 9.29 2.81
N ALA A 306 20.70 9.19 3.76
CA ALA A 306 20.39 9.05 5.17
C ALA A 306 19.62 10.24 5.72
N TYR A 307 20.12 11.46 5.49
CA TYR A 307 19.47 12.69 5.92
C TYR A 307 18.07 12.82 5.32
N HIS A 308 17.91 12.59 4.01
CA HIS A 308 16.62 12.68 3.34
C HIS A 308 15.60 11.69 3.94
N ASN A 309 15.97 10.43 4.15
CA ASN A 309 15.05 9.47 4.77
C ASN A 309 14.72 9.87 6.22
N LEU A 310 15.73 10.19 7.03
CA LEU A 310 15.52 10.45 8.46
C LEU A 310 14.71 11.73 8.72
N SER A 311 14.89 12.77 7.90
CA SER A 311 14.19 14.06 8.02
C SER A 311 12.73 14.01 7.59
N THR A 312 12.32 13.01 6.80
CA THR A 312 10.91 12.84 6.40
C THR A 312 10.09 11.99 7.38
N LEU A 313 10.75 11.34 8.33
CA LEU A 313 10.06 10.53 9.35
C LEU A 313 9.42 11.43 10.42
N PRO A 314 8.25 11.06 10.97
CA PRO A 314 7.59 11.82 12.02
C PRO A 314 8.52 12.16 13.20
N ASP A 315 8.41 13.39 13.67
CA ASP A 315 9.16 13.89 14.83
C ASP A 315 8.91 13.08 16.10
N THR A 316 7.74 12.43 16.22
CA THR A 316 7.32 11.63 17.38
C THR A 316 8.02 10.26 17.49
N ILE A 317 8.74 9.82 16.46
CA ILE A 317 9.35 8.48 16.41
C ILE A 317 10.83 8.54 16.76
N HIS A 318 11.29 7.64 17.63
CA HIS A 318 12.70 7.41 17.91
C HIS A 318 13.42 6.75 16.73
N LYS A 319 14.54 7.35 16.33
CA LYS A 319 15.36 6.94 15.18
C LYS A 319 16.76 6.61 15.71
N TYR A 320 17.29 5.44 15.37
CA TYR A 320 18.61 5.00 15.82
C TYR A 320 19.52 4.83 14.61
N LEU A 321 20.54 5.68 14.46
CA LEU A 321 21.49 5.60 13.35
C LEU A 321 22.86 5.10 13.84
N TYR A 322 23.31 3.98 13.30
CA TYR A 322 24.59 3.35 13.57
C TYR A 322 25.54 3.61 12.41
N PHE A 323 26.67 4.23 12.69
CA PHE A 323 27.85 4.25 11.84
C PHE A 323 28.66 2.98 12.13
N VAL A 324 28.84 2.12 11.13
CA VAL A 324 29.42 0.79 11.32
C VAL A 324 30.74 0.68 10.57
N GLY A 325 31.84 0.57 11.32
CA GLY A 325 33.20 0.48 10.80
C GLY A 325 33.95 1.81 10.74
N ASN A 326 35.15 1.74 10.18
CA ASN A 326 36.01 2.89 9.95
C ASN A 326 35.52 3.69 8.75
N PHE A 327 35.64 5.01 8.81
CA PHE A 327 35.41 5.79 7.61
C PHE A 327 36.48 5.43 6.56
N PRO A 328 36.13 5.35 5.28
CA PRO A 328 37.13 5.17 4.24
C PRO A 328 38.16 6.31 4.31
N GLU A 329 39.43 6.01 4.08
CA GLU A 329 40.50 7.01 4.15
C GLU A 329 40.33 8.04 3.02
N ALA A 330 40.37 9.32 3.38
CA ALA A 330 40.41 10.42 2.43
C ALA A 330 41.84 10.60 1.95
N GLY A 331 42.04 10.69 0.64
CA GLY A 331 43.15 11.50 0.15
C GLY A 331 42.85 12.96 0.50
N GLU A 332 43.41 13.48 1.59
CA GLU A 332 43.45 14.89 2.02
C GLU A 332 42.13 15.69 2.09
N GLN A 333 40.96 15.10 1.86
CA GLN A 333 39.67 15.81 1.81
C GLN A 333 38.86 15.70 3.10
N ASN A 334 38.17 16.79 3.45
CA ASN A 334 37.21 16.81 4.56
C ASN A 334 36.03 15.86 4.28
N LEU A 335 35.74 15.01 5.27
CA LEU A 335 34.84 13.85 5.16
C LEU A 335 33.41 14.19 4.74
N LEU A 336 32.87 15.27 5.30
CA LEU A 336 31.61 15.91 4.95
C LEU A 336 31.69 17.38 5.41
N GLY A 337 31.07 18.31 4.68
CA GLY A 337 31.01 19.71 5.07
C GLY A 337 30.22 19.92 6.38
N GLU A 338 30.55 20.98 7.11
CA GLU A 338 29.92 21.37 8.39
C GLU A 338 28.39 21.39 8.33
N GLU A 339 27.85 21.84 7.19
CA GLU A 339 26.41 21.95 6.93
C GLU A 339 25.67 20.60 7.03
N PHE A 340 26.31 19.50 6.63
CA PHE A 340 25.70 18.16 6.71
C PHE A 340 25.45 17.72 8.14
N TRP A 341 26.45 17.89 9.01
CA TRP A 341 26.34 17.50 10.41
C TRP A 341 25.34 18.37 11.17
N SER A 342 25.33 19.67 10.87
CA SER A 342 24.34 20.61 11.41
C SER A 342 22.90 20.27 10.99
N ASN A 343 22.71 19.65 9.82
CA ASN A 343 21.40 19.19 9.37
C ASN A 343 20.95 17.92 10.10
N PHE A 344 21.84 16.95 10.33
CA PHE A 344 21.53 15.77 11.16
C PHE A 344 21.15 16.16 12.59
N ALA A 345 21.80 17.17 13.18
CA ALA A 345 21.52 17.65 14.53
C ALA A 345 20.09 18.22 14.71
N LYS A 346 19.44 18.64 13.62
CA LYS A 346 18.07 19.19 13.65
C LYS A 346 16.99 18.10 13.64
N ILE A 347 17.33 16.85 13.34
CA ILE A 347 16.36 15.76 13.25
C ILE A 347 15.93 15.37 14.66
N LYS A 348 14.64 15.53 14.97
CA LYS A 348 14.11 15.21 16.31
C LYS A 348 14.11 13.71 16.58
N ASN A 349 14.39 13.37 17.83
CA ASN A 349 14.43 12.00 18.34
C ASN A 349 15.41 11.07 17.59
N LEU A 350 16.48 11.64 17.05
CA LEU A 350 17.59 10.90 16.43
C LEU A 350 18.67 10.59 17.46
N HIS A 351 18.96 9.31 17.65
CA HIS A 351 20.04 8.78 18.47
C HIS A 351 21.15 8.26 17.55
N LEU A 352 22.38 8.67 17.80
CA LEU A 352 23.53 8.33 16.97
C LEU A 352 24.47 7.38 17.69
N PHE A 353 24.92 6.36 16.99
CA PHE A 353 25.83 5.35 17.50
C PHE A 353 26.98 5.12 16.52
N HIS A 354 28.14 4.79 17.05
CA HIS A 354 29.28 4.30 16.26
C HIS A 354 29.69 2.94 16.80
N PHE A 355 29.84 1.98 15.89
CA PHE A 355 30.29 0.62 16.18
C PHE A 355 31.58 0.34 15.42
N LEU A 356 32.64 -0.01 16.15
CA LEU A 356 33.86 -0.57 15.58
C LEU A 356 34.03 -2.02 16.03
N ALA A 357 34.45 -2.86 15.09
CA ALA A 357 34.86 -4.23 15.40
C ALA A 357 36.20 -4.22 16.15
N LYS A 358 36.41 -5.21 17.03
CA LYS A 358 37.65 -5.33 17.80
C LYS A 358 38.87 -5.42 16.89
N GLY A 359 39.92 -4.68 17.23
CA GLY A 359 41.19 -4.69 16.50
C GLY A 359 41.26 -3.73 15.31
N GLN A 360 40.22 -2.93 15.05
CA GLN A 360 40.28 -1.86 14.05
C GLN A 360 40.94 -0.59 14.60
N ASN A 361 41.56 0.20 13.72
CA ASN A 361 42.19 1.46 14.09
C ASN A 361 41.10 2.46 14.51
N ILE A 362 41.28 3.09 15.69
CA ILE A 362 40.29 3.97 16.33
C ILE A 362 40.70 5.46 16.22
N GLY A 363 41.96 5.74 15.88
CA GLY A 363 42.55 7.08 16.05
C GLY A 363 41.84 8.18 15.27
N TYR A 364 41.49 7.91 14.01
CA TYR A 364 40.84 8.86 13.12
C TYR A 364 39.37 9.11 13.50
N GLU A 365 38.62 8.02 13.74
CA GLU A 365 37.21 8.00 14.09
C GLU A 365 36.97 8.70 15.43
N LYS A 366 37.83 8.46 16.42
CA LYS A 366 37.76 9.12 17.72
C LYS A 366 37.84 10.64 17.59
N ASN A 367 38.68 11.14 16.68
CA ASN A 367 38.81 12.57 16.43
C ASN A 367 37.56 13.13 15.72
N ILE A 368 37.03 12.43 14.73
CA ILE A 368 35.79 12.81 14.04
C ILE A 368 34.63 12.88 15.02
N PHE A 369 34.34 11.80 15.74
CA PHE A 369 33.19 11.78 16.64
C PHE A 369 33.34 12.72 17.83
N LYS A 370 34.57 12.99 18.29
CA LYS A 370 34.84 14.04 19.28
C LYS A 370 34.56 15.44 18.72
N ALA A 371 34.94 15.72 17.47
CA ALA A 371 34.63 16.98 16.80
C ALA A 371 33.11 17.14 16.60
N LEU A 372 32.41 16.08 16.17
CA LEU A 372 30.95 16.08 16.01
C LEU A 372 30.20 16.36 17.32
N LYS A 373 30.63 15.75 18.42
CA LYS A 373 30.09 16.05 19.75
C LYS A 373 30.29 17.50 20.15
N LYS A 374 31.50 18.03 19.95
CA LYS A 374 31.90 19.36 20.44
C LYS A 374 31.31 20.51 19.62
N TYR A 375 31.30 20.39 18.30
CA TYR A 375 30.96 21.50 17.40
C TYR A 375 29.54 21.43 16.84
N HIS A 376 28.92 20.25 16.83
CA HIS A 376 27.58 20.06 16.26
C HIS A 376 26.52 19.59 17.27
N ASN A 377 26.88 19.53 18.57
CA ASN A 377 26.00 19.06 19.65
C ASN A 377 25.34 17.70 19.38
N LEU A 378 26.01 16.84 18.59
CA LEU A 378 25.52 15.50 18.28
C LEU A 378 25.86 14.55 19.44
N SER A 379 24.83 14.03 20.12
CA SER A 379 25.01 13.00 21.15
C SER A 379 25.25 11.63 20.52
N ILE A 380 26.52 11.29 20.30
CA ILE A 380 26.94 10.03 19.65
C ILE A 380 27.51 9.05 20.70
N SER A 381 26.94 7.85 20.83
CA SER A 381 27.53 6.79 21.67
C SER A 381 28.48 5.91 20.86
N THR A 382 29.72 5.73 21.32
CA THR A 382 30.77 4.99 20.61
C THR A 382 31.08 3.67 21.33
N SER A 383 30.98 2.55 20.62
CA SER A 383 31.46 1.24 21.07
C SER A 383 32.74 0.88 20.31
N TYR A 384 33.81 0.61 21.07
CA TYR A 384 35.14 0.24 20.57
C TYR A 384 35.47 -1.22 20.87
#